data_AF-A0A1C6QGV7-F1
#
_entry.id   AF-A0A1C6QGV7-F1
#
_cell.length_a   1.000
_cell.length_b   1.000
_cell.length_c   1.000
_cell.angle_alpha   90.00
_cell.angle_beta   90.00
_cell.angle_gamma   90.00
#
_symmetry.space_group_name_H-M   'P 1'
#
loop_
_entity.id
_entity.type
_entity.pdbx_description
1 polymer ?
#
loop_
_entity_poly.entity_id
_entity_poly.type
_entity_poly.pdbx_seq_one_letter_code
_entity_poly.pdbx_strand_id
1 'polypeptide(L)'
;MRYTAAEVRETVLGIIQQLAPEPERFDPAKDLHMVDDLGFHSLALLELAFAIEDDFDLPPIDEETGRGIQTTEQVLEYVLGQLTEQDQLVSS
;
A
#
# COMPACT_ATOMS: atom_id res chain seq x y z
N MET A 1 12.58 -11.13 4.15
CA MET A 1 13.62 -10.09 3.93
C MET A 1 13.53 -9.14 5.13
N ARG A 2 14.39 -8.12 5.30
CA ARG A 2 14.14 -7.09 6.33
C ARG A 2 14.08 -5.73 5.66
N TYR A 3 13.08 -4.93 6.02
CA TYR A 3 12.80 -3.64 5.40
C TYR A 3 12.83 -2.55 6.46
N THR A 4 13.38 -1.39 6.11
CA THR A 4 13.23 -0.15 6.89
C THR A 4 11.90 0.53 6.56
N ALA A 5 11.36 1.32 7.49
CA ALA A 5 10.13 2.06 7.23
C ALA A 5 10.22 3.00 6.02
N ALA A 6 11.42 3.53 5.73
CA ALA A 6 11.67 4.36 4.57
C ALA A 6 11.61 3.56 3.25
N GLU A 7 12.22 2.37 3.21
CA GLU A 7 12.15 1.47 2.05
C GLU A 7 10.71 1.01 1.79
N VAL A 8 9.98 0.60 2.84
CA VAL A 8 8.57 0.21 2.72
C VAL A 8 7.75 1.36 2.14
N ARG A 9 7.94 2.56 2.66
CA ARG A 9 7.24 3.75 2.16
C ARG A 9 7.53 4.01 0.68
N GLU A 10 8.80 3.99 0.28
CA GLU A 10 9.18 4.23 -1.11
C GLU A 10 8.56 3.19 -2.06
N THR A 11 8.63 1.91 -1.69
CA THR A 11 8.08 0.81 -2.48
C THR A 11 6.55 0.90 -2.56
N VAL A 12 5.84 1.05 -1.43
CA VAL A 12 4.37 1.12 -1.41
C VAL A 12 3.86 2.30 -2.24
N LEU A 13 4.47 3.49 -2.07
CA LEU A 13 4.10 4.67 -2.84
C LEU A 13 4.40 4.49 -4.35
N GLY A 14 5.48 3.79 -4.69
CA GLY A 14 5.79 3.40 -6.06
C GLY A 14 4.72 2.49 -6.67
N ILE A 15 4.31 1.44 -5.96
CA ILE A 15 3.26 0.52 -6.41
C ILE A 15 1.94 1.27 -6.61
N ILE A 16 1.53 2.11 -5.65
CA ILE A 16 0.30 2.91 -5.75
C ILE A 16 0.36 3.81 -6.99
N GLN A 17 1.48 4.49 -7.22
CA GLN A 17 1.64 5.35 -8.40
C GLN A 17 1.54 4.56 -9.71
N GLN A 18 2.10 3.35 -9.77
CA GLN A 18 2.08 2.53 -10.99
C GLN A 18 0.70 1.96 -11.30
N LEU A 19 -0.09 1.62 -10.28
CA LEU A 19 -1.41 1.01 -10.42
C LEU A 19 -2.56 2.02 -10.39
N ALA A 20 -2.31 3.26 -9.97
CA ALA A 20 -3.29 4.33 -9.97
C ALA A 20 -3.80 4.58 -11.41
N PRO A 21 -5.13 4.57 -11.63
CA PRO A 21 -5.71 4.94 -12.91
C PRO A 21 -5.41 6.40 -13.32
N GLU A 22 -5.28 7.30 -12.33
CA GLU A 22 -4.91 8.71 -12.52
C GLU A 22 -3.54 9.02 -11.87
N PRO A 23 -2.41 8.47 -12.38
CA PRO A 23 -1.09 8.58 -11.74
C PRO A 23 -0.53 10.00 -11.72
N GLU A 24 -1.05 10.88 -12.59
CA GLU A 24 -0.74 12.31 -12.66
C GLU A 24 -1.28 13.12 -11.47
N ARG A 25 -2.26 12.59 -10.74
CA ARG A 25 -2.78 13.18 -9.49
C ARG A 25 -2.01 12.71 -8.26
N PHE A 26 -1.13 11.73 -8.40
CA PHE A 26 -0.38 11.16 -7.29
C PHE A 26 0.64 12.16 -6.74
N ASP A 27 0.61 12.35 -5.43
CA ASP A 27 1.52 13.20 -4.68
C ASP A 27 2.00 12.44 -3.44
N PRO A 28 3.25 11.94 -3.41
CA PRO A 28 3.78 11.13 -2.31
C PRO A 28 3.92 11.89 -0.97
N ALA A 29 3.74 13.22 -0.99
CA ALA A 29 3.76 14.06 0.19
C ALA A 29 2.37 14.26 0.82
N LYS A 30 1.30 13.80 0.18
CA LYS A 30 -0.08 13.95 0.65
C LYS A 30 -0.69 12.60 0.94
N ASP A 31 -1.62 12.58 1.90
CA ASP A 31 -2.55 11.47 2.03
C ASP A 31 -3.69 11.66 1.03
N LEU A 32 -3.78 10.76 0.05
CA LEU A 32 -4.75 10.82 -1.04
C LEU A 32 -5.76 9.70 -0.89
N HIS A 33 -7.02 9.99 -1.17
CA HIS A 33 -8.07 8.98 -1.20
C HIS A 33 -7.94 8.14 -2.47
N MET A 34 -7.84 6.81 -2.32
CA MET A 34 -7.56 5.92 -3.44
C MET A 34 -8.63 6.04 -4.54
N VAL A 35 -9.90 5.99 -4.14
CA VAL A 35 -11.01 6.06 -5.10
C VAL A 35 -11.23 7.49 -5.61
N ASP A 36 -11.43 8.46 -4.72
CA ASP A 36 -11.83 9.82 -5.08
C ASP A 36 -10.71 10.65 -5.72
N ASP A 37 -9.46 10.50 -5.28
CA ASP A 37 -8.34 11.32 -5.77
C ASP A 37 -7.54 10.61 -6.89
N LEU A 38 -7.28 9.31 -6.72
CA LEU A 38 -6.43 8.53 -7.63
C LEU A 38 -7.21 7.67 -8.64
N GLY A 39 -8.55 7.62 -8.51
CA GLY A 39 -9.43 6.94 -9.45
C GLY A 39 -9.46 5.41 -9.30
N PHE A 40 -8.96 4.85 -8.19
CA PHE A 40 -8.97 3.40 -7.97
C PHE A 40 -10.40 2.82 -8.02
N HIS A 41 -10.53 1.67 -8.65
CA HIS A 41 -11.75 0.87 -8.71
C HIS A 41 -11.48 -0.56 -8.22
N SER A 42 -12.52 -1.39 -8.07
CA SER A 42 -12.42 -2.74 -7.49
C SER A 42 -11.29 -3.60 -8.08
N LEU A 43 -11.09 -3.57 -9.41
CA LEU A 43 -9.99 -4.32 -10.04
C LEU A 43 -8.61 -3.75 -9.69
N ALA A 44 -8.39 -2.43 -9.76
CA ALA A 44 -7.11 -1.81 -9.43
C ALA A 44 -6.75 -1.95 -7.94
N LEU A 45 -7.76 -1.92 -7.05
CA LEU A 45 -7.56 -2.19 -5.62
C LEU A 45 -7.14 -3.65 -5.38
N LEU A 46 -7.74 -4.58 -6.12
CA LEU A 46 -7.34 -6.00 -6.05
C LEU A 46 -5.91 -6.21 -6.58
N GLU A 47 -5.56 -5.57 -7.69
CA GLU A 47 -4.20 -5.60 -8.24
C GLU A 47 -3.19 -5.00 -7.26
N LEU A 48 -3.54 -3.90 -6.59
CA LEU A 48 -2.71 -3.29 -5.55
C LEU A 48 -2.48 -4.24 -4.38
N ALA A 49 -3.54 -4.90 -3.89
CA ALA A 49 -3.42 -5.88 -2.82
C ALA A 49 -2.45 -7.01 -3.23
N PHE A 50 -2.62 -7.59 -4.42
CA PHE A 50 -1.72 -8.64 -4.90
C PHE A 50 -0.28 -8.18 -5.09
N ALA A 51 -0.06 -6.97 -5.61
CA ALA A 51 1.29 -6.43 -5.77
C ALA A 51 1.99 -6.26 -4.42
N ILE A 52 1.30 -5.72 -3.42
CA ILE A 52 1.82 -5.56 -2.06
C ILE A 52 2.10 -6.92 -1.41
N GLU A 53 1.18 -7.88 -1.55
CA GLU A 53 1.33 -9.24 -1.04
C GLU A 53 2.58 -9.92 -1.61
N ASP A 54 2.79 -9.82 -2.92
CA ASP A 54 3.94 -10.43 -3.62
C ASP A 54 5.27 -9.73 -3.29
N ASP A 55 5.32 -8.39 -3.31
CA ASP A 55 6.55 -7.62 -3.04
C ASP A 55 7.08 -7.81 -1.61
N PHE A 56 6.17 -7.96 -0.64
CA PHE A 56 6.51 -8.02 0.78
C PHE A 56 6.35 -9.41 1.43
N ASP A 57 5.93 -10.43 0.66
CA ASP A 57 5.61 -11.78 1.16
C ASP A 57 4.57 -11.71 2.30
N LEU A 58 3.50 -10.92 2.09
CA LEU A 58 2.44 -10.73 3.08
C LEU A 58 1.32 -11.75 2.89
N PRO A 59 0.59 -12.10 3.98
CA PRO A 59 -0.63 -12.88 3.85
C PRO A 59 -1.68 -12.12 3.02
N PRO A 60 -2.61 -12.85 2.37
CA PRO A 60 -3.68 -12.23 1.60
C PRO A 60 -4.50 -11.24 2.43
N ILE A 61 -4.78 -10.07 1.87
CA ILE A 61 -5.62 -9.06 2.51
C ILE A 61 -7.07 -9.54 2.46
N ASP A 62 -7.71 -9.64 3.63
CA ASP A 62 -9.12 -10.01 3.71
C ASP A 62 -10.04 -8.86 3.25
N GLU A 63 -11.27 -9.18 2.86
CA GLU A 63 -12.22 -8.20 2.34
C GLU A 63 -12.58 -7.10 3.35
N GLU A 64 -12.57 -7.38 4.65
CA GLU A 64 -12.91 -6.39 5.68
C GLU A 64 -11.78 -5.36 5.80
N THR A 65 -10.54 -5.85 5.91
CA THR A 65 -9.34 -5.02 5.93
C THR A 65 -9.22 -4.19 4.65
N GLY A 66 -9.38 -4.82 3.48
CA GLY A 66 -9.27 -4.12 2.20
C GLY A 66 -10.34 -3.03 2.01
N ARG A 67 -11.54 -3.19 2.56
CA ARG A 67 -12.59 -2.15 2.56
C ARG A 67 -12.32 -1.01 3.54
N GLY A 68 -11.58 -1.28 4.61
CA GLY A 68 -11.17 -0.28 5.60
C GLY A 68 -10.08 0.67 5.07
N ILE A 69 -9.31 0.23 4.08
CA ILE A 69 -8.25 1.01 3.45
C ILE A 69 -8.85 1.90 2.35
N GLN A 70 -8.82 3.21 2.61
CA GLN A 70 -9.38 4.25 1.74
C GLN A 70 -8.33 5.25 1.27
N THR A 71 -7.21 5.38 2.00
CA THR A 71 -6.17 6.37 1.70
C THR A 71 -4.79 5.74 1.55
N THR A 72 -3.89 6.47 0.89
CA THR A 72 -2.50 6.05 0.68
C THR A 72 -1.72 5.83 1.98
N GLU A 73 -2.00 6.63 3.01
CA GLU A 73 -1.38 6.48 4.33
C GLU A 73 -1.86 5.20 5.00
N GLN A 74 -3.15 4.86 4.89
CA GLN A 74 -3.70 3.62 5.46
C GLN A 74 -3.11 2.36 4.81
N VAL A 75 -2.84 2.38 3.50
CA VAL A 75 -2.11 1.28 2.83
C VAL A 75 -0.73 1.12 3.45
N LEU A 76 0.00 2.23 3.62
CA LEU A 76 1.34 2.21 4.20
C LEU A 76 1.34 1.71 5.64
N GLU A 77 0.42 2.21 6.47
CA GLU A 77 0.25 1.78 7.86
C GLU A 77 -0.07 0.29 7.94
N TYR A 78 -0.92 -0.22 7.05
CA TYR A 78 -1.24 -1.64 6.98
C TYR A 78 0.01 -2.49 6.71
N VAL A 79 0.78 -2.13 5.67
CA VAL A 79 2.00 -2.87 5.30
C VAL A 79 3.04 -2.83 6.42
N LEU A 80 3.26 -1.66 7.03
CA LEU A 80 4.17 -1.52 8.17
C LEU A 80 3.72 -2.36 9.37
N GLY A 81 2.41 -2.41 9.64
CA GLY A 81 1.81 -3.26 10.66
C GLY A 81 2.11 -4.74 10.41
N GLN A 82 1.82 -5.22 9.19
CA GLN A 82 2.07 -6.61 8.81
C GLN A 82 3.56 -6.99 8.92
N LEU A 83 4.46 -6.13 8.43
CA LEU A 83 5.90 -6.37 8.52
C LEU A 83 6.41 -6.36 9.97
N THR A 84 5.78 -5.56 10.84
CA THR A 84 6.08 -5.57 12.28
C THR A 84 5.65 -6.87 12.93
N GLU A 85 4.43 -7.36 12.64
CA GLU A 85 3.92 -8.63 13.15
C GLU A 85 4.79 -9.83 12.71
N GLN A 86 5.41 -9.73 11.54
CA GLN A 86 6.28 -10.76 10.98
C GLN A 86 7.77 -10.63 11.36
N ASP A 87 8.16 -9.69 12.24
CA ASP A 87 9.56 -9.38 12.60
C ASP A 87 10.45 -9.03 11.39
N GLN A 88 9.83 -8.50 10.33
CA GLN A 88 10.48 -8.10 9.07
C GLN A 88 10.77 -6.59 9.00
N LEU A 89 10.17 -5.79 9.89
CA LEU A 89 10.44 -4.36 10.01
C LEU A 89 11.65 -4.11 10.91
N VAL A 90 12.67 -3.42 10.40
CA VAL A 90 13.80 -2.93 11.21
C VAL A 90 13.56 -1.50 11.66
N SER A 91 13.60 -1.29 12.98
CA SER A 91 13.70 0.04 13.57
C SER A 91 15.04 0.65 13.13
N SER A 92 14.97 1.62 12.22
CA SER A 92 16.15 2.41 11.82
C SER A 92 16.69 3.25 12.97
#